data_AF-A0A6P8UMZ8-F1
#
_entry.id   AF-A0A6P8UMZ8-F1
#
_cell.length_a   1.000
_cell.length_b   1.000
_cell.length_c   1.000
_cell.angle_alpha   90.00
_cell.angle_beta   90.00
_cell.angle_gamma   90.00
#
_symmetry.space_group_name_H-M   'P 1'
#
loop_
_entity.id
_entity.type
_entity.pdbx_description
1 polymer ?
#
loop_
_entity_poly.entity_id
_entity_poly.type
_entity_poly.pdbx_seq_one_letter_code
_entity_poly.pdbx_strand_id
1 'polypeptide(L)'
;MYDVILHIGDFAYDMHEDNARIGDEFMRQIQSIAAYVPYMTCPGNHESTYNFSNYRNRFSMPGQTESLWYSWNLGSAHIISLSTEVYFYLEYGLELVFKQYEWLKKDLEEANKPENRAVRPWIITMGHRPMYCSDDDQDDCTTFDSLVRLGLNFTKPPAPGLEDLFYHQGVDVALWAHEHTYERLWPVYGDKVYNGSKEPYVNPKAPVHIITGSAGCREKTDLFNPNPKEWSALRSTDYGYTRMQVVNATHLYLEQVSDDQYGKVIDSIWVVKEKHGFSSWF
;
A
#
# COMPACT_ATOMS: atom_id res chain seq x y z
N MET A 1 12.71 -3.25 18.39
CA MET A 1 12.61 -4.52 17.62
C MET A 1 11.26 -4.48 16.94
N TYR A 2 11.19 -4.78 15.64
CA TYR A 2 9.94 -4.77 14.86
C TYR A 2 9.34 -6.17 14.81
N ASP A 3 8.01 -6.27 14.84
CA ASP A 3 7.29 -7.55 14.77
C ASP A 3 7.14 -8.08 13.34
N VAL A 4 7.12 -7.17 12.35
CA VAL A 4 6.97 -7.45 10.93
C VAL A 4 7.59 -6.32 10.10
N ILE A 5 8.09 -6.64 8.91
CA ILE A 5 8.49 -5.66 7.89
C ILE A 5 7.51 -5.76 6.72
N LEU A 6 7.03 -4.61 6.24
CA LEU A 6 6.29 -4.51 4.99
C LEU A 6 7.19 -3.82 3.96
N HIS A 7 7.57 -4.51 2.89
CA HIS A 7 8.33 -3.94 1.77
C HIS A 7 7.43 -3.93 0.54
N ILE A 8 7.05 -2.74 0.10
CA ILE A 8 5.94 -2.51 -0.83
C ILE A 8 6.49 -2.32 -2.26
N GLY A 9 7.04 -3.38 -2.87
CA GLY A 9 7.51 -3.40 -4.27
C GLY A 9 8.89 -2.78 -4.51
N ASP A 10 9.37 -2.90 -5.75
CA ASP A 10 10.62 -2.37 -6.31
C ASP A 10 11.90 -2.87 -5.60
N PHE A 11 12.04 -4.19 -5.58
CA PHE A 11 13.12 -4.88 -4.91
C PHE A 11 14.39 -4.92 -5.76
N ALA A 12 15.54 -4.66 -5.11
CA ALA A 12 16.84 -4.59 -5.77
C ALA A 12 16.88 -3.56 -6.92
N TYR A 13 15.85 -2.73 -7.00
CA TYR A 13 15.43 -2.00 -8.18
C TYR A 13 15.19 -2.83 -9.44
N ASP A 14 16.05 -3.75 -9.83
CA ASP A 14 15.77 -4.62 -10.97
C ASP A 14 16.37 -6.00 -10.72
N MET A 15 15.59 -6.89 -10.10
CA MET A 15 16.07 -8.22 -9.73
C MET A 15 16.63 -9.04 -10.90
N HIS A 16 16.18 -8.77 -12.13
CA HIS A 16 16.58 -9.51 -13.33
C HIS A 16 17.97 -9.13 -13.85
N GLU A 17 18.51 -7.98 -13.42
CA GLU A 17 19.81 -7.49 -13.87
C GLU A 17 20.96 -8.42 -13.51
N ASP A 18 22.03 -8.34 -14.33
CA ASP A 18 23.19 -9.23 -14.28
C ASP A 18 22.81 -10.72 -14.21
N ASN A 19 21.86 -11.13 -15.06
CA ASN A 19 21.35 -12.50 -15.09
C ASN A 19 20.86 -12.96 -13.70
N ALA A 20 20.03 -12.12 -13.08
CA ALA A 20 19.44 -12.28 -11.76
C ALA A 20 20.41 -12.25 -10.55
N ARG A 21 21.70 -11.94 -10.75
CA ARG A 21 22.65 -11.83 -9.62
C ARG A 21 22.38 -10.63 -8.73
N ILE A 22 21.82 -9.54 -9.26
CA ILE A 22 21.37 -8.39 -8.46
C ILE A 22 20.27 -8.82 -7.48
N GLY A 23 19.32 -9.64 -7.93
CA GLY A 23 18.33 -10.26 -7.04
C GLY A 23 18.97 -11.12 -5.94
N ASP A 24 20.03 -11.87 -6.24
CA ASP A 24 20.75 -12.65 -5.22
C ASP A 24 21.48 -11.77 -4.20
N GLU A 25 22.07 -10.66 -4.64
CA GLU A 25 22.73 -9.68 -3.78
C GLU A 25 21.74 -9.02 -2.82
N PHE A 26 20.57 -8.62 -3.33
CA PHE A 26 19.51 -8.07 -2.52
C PHE A 26 19.05 -9.05 -1.43
N MET A 27 18.83 -10.32 -1.77
CA MET A 27 18.45 -11.33 -0.77
C MET A 27 19.52 -11.52 0.31
N ARG A 28 20.82 -11.42 -0.04
CA ARG A 28 21.92 -11.41 0.95
C ARG A 28 21.89 -10.15 1.84
N GLN A 29 21.59 -8.99 1.26
CA GLN A 29 21.54 -7.72 1.98
C GLN A 29 20.43 -7.72 3.05
N ILE A 30 19.22 -8.17 2.70
CA ILE A 30 18.09 -8.18 3.63
C ILE A 30 18.13 -9.36 4.62
N GLN A 31 19.02 -10.34 4.42
CA GLN A 31 19.09 -11.57 5.23
C GLN A 31 19.16 -11.28 6.74
N SER A 32 19.90 -10.26 7.14
CA SER A 32 20.07 -9.88 8.55
C SER A 32 18.75 -9.51 9.25
N ILE A 33 17.73 -9.15 8.48
CA ILE A 33 16.38 -8.80 8.96
C ILE A 33 15.41 -9.94 8.62
N ALA A 34 15.33 -10.32 7.34
CA ALA A 34 14.34 -11.27 6.82
C ALA A 34 14.51 -12.70 7.34
N ALA A 35 15.68 -13.07 7.88
CA ALA A 35 15.89 -14.38 8.51
C ALA A 35 15.28 -14.48 9.93
N TYR A 36 14.92 -13.35 10.55
CA TYR A 36 14.49 -13.30 11.96
C TYR A 36 13.14 -12.60 12.17
N VAL A 37 12.69 -11.80 11.21
CA VAL A 37 11.41 -11.07 11.26
C VAL A 37 10.64 -11.38 9.97
N PRO A 38 9.33 -11.66 10.04
CA PRO A 38 8.51 -11.81 8.83
C PRO A 38 8.67 -10.60 7.91
N TYR A 39 9.10 -10.85 6.68
CA TYR A 39 9.37 -9.86 5.65
C TYR A 39 8.30 -9.97 4.57
N MET A 40 7.22 -9.22 4.72
CA MET A 40 6.02 -9.32 3.90
C MET A 40 6.13 -8.37 2.70
N THR A 41 5.80 -8.87 1.51
CA THR A 41 6.09 -8.19 0.24
C THR A 41 4.87 -8.06 -0.67
N CYS A 42 4.81 -7.04 -1.50
CA CYS A 42 3.97 -7.03 -2.70
C CYS A 42 4.86 -6.73 -3.92
N PRO A 43 4.50 -7.18 -5.13
CA PRO A 43 5.27 -6.82 -6.33
C PRO A 43 5.04 -5.36 -6.72
N GLY A 44 6.10 -4.70 -7.22
CA GLY A 44 6.06 -3.42 -7.95
C GLY A 44 6.40 -3.61 -9.43
N ASN A 45 6.43 -2.51 -10.18
CA ASN A 45 6.64 -2.55 -11.64
C ASN A 45 8.01 -3.11 -12.02
N HIS A 46 9.01 -2.89 -11.19
CA HIS A 46 10.35 -3.40 -11.42
C HIS A 46 10.48 -4.93 -11.28
N GLU A 47 9.49 -5.58 -10.68
CA GLU A 47 9.44 -7.04 -10.62
C GLU A 47 8.91 -7.66 -11.91
N SER A 48 8.28 -6.91 -12.82
CA SER A 48 7.50 -7.42 -13.95
C SER A 48 8.25 -8.36 -14.91
N THR A 49 9.56 -8.17 -15.06
CA THR A 49 10.38 -8.92 -16.03
C THR A 49 10.21 -10.44 -15.90
N TYR A 50 10.00 -11.09 -17.05
CA TYR A 50 9.69 -12.53 -17.17
C TYR A 50 8.45 -12.94 -16.36
N ASN A 51 7.36 -12.17 -16.45
CA ASN A 51 6.11 -12.42 -15.73
C ASN A 51 6.33 -12.59 -14.22
N PHE A 52 7.05 -11.64 -13.62
CA PHE A 52 7.33 -11.61 -12.19
C PHE A 52 8.12 -12.81 -11.66
N SER A 53 8.80 -13.58 -12.51
CA SER A 53 9.42 -14.84 -12.09
C SER A 53 10.49 -14.67 -11.00
N ASN A 54 11.28 -13.59 -11.02
CA ASN A 54 12.23 -13.31 -9.93
C ASN A 54 11.49 -13.15 -8.59
N TYR A 55 10.46 -12.30 -8.55
CA TYR A 55 9.64 -12.10 -7.36
C TYR A 55 8.95 -13.39 -6.89
N ARG A 56 8.19 -14.04 -7.79
CA ARG A 56 7.39 -15.24 -7.49
C ARG A 56 8.22 -16.40 -6.94
N ASN A 57 9.49 -16.53 -7.36
CA ASN A 57 10.36 -17.63 -6.94
C ASN A 57 11.29 -17.27 -5.77
N ARG A 58 11.47 -15.99 -5.44
CA ARG A 58 12.32 -15.54 -4.33
C ARG A 58 11.54 -15.30 -3.04
N PHE A 59 10.28 -14.90 -3.14
CA PHE A 59 9.44 -14.60 -1.98
C PHE A 59 8.36 -15.66 -1.78
N SER A 60 8.17 -16.09 -0.53
CA SER A 60 7.19 -17.10 -0.13
C SER A 60 6.12 -16.46 0.76
N MET A 61 5.11 -15.85 0.16
CA MET A 61 4.01 -15.22 0.88
C MET A 61 2.86 -16.21 1.15
N PRO A 62 2.01 -15.97 2.16
CA PRO A 62 0.86 -16.81 2.45
C PRO A 62 -0.10 -16.97 1.27
N GLY A 63 -0.84 -18.09 1.25
CA GLY A 63 -1.86 -18.35 0.24
C GLY A 63 -1.36 -19.16 -0.96
N GLN A 64 -2.17 -19.20 -2.02
CA GLN A 64 -1.93 -19.98 -3.24
C GLN A 64 -2.06 -19.09 -4.48
N THR A 65 -1.42 -17.93 -4.42
CA THR A 65 -1.52 -16.81 -5.39
C THR A 65 -0.16 -16.42 -5.95
N GLU A 66 0.84 -17.31 -5.84
CA GLU A 66 2.22 -17.06 -6.29
C GLU A 66 2.84 -15.80 -5.67
N SER A 67 2.47 -15.50 -4.42
CA SER A 67 2.88 -14.31 -3.67
C SER A 67 2.41 -12.96 -4.24
N LEU A 68 1.56 -12.95 -5.27
CA LEU A 68 1.12 -11.70 -5.92
C LEU A 68 0.11 -10.91 -5.08
N TRP A 69 -0.80 -11.59 -4.40
CA TRP A 69 -1.76 -10.96 -3.48
C TRP A 69 -2.18 -11.96 -2.41
N TYR A 70 -2.35 -11.51 -1.18
CA TYR A 70 -2.64 -12.39 -0.04
C TYR A 70 -3.04 -11.57 1.19
N SER A 71 -3.54 -12.24 2.23
CA SER A 71 -3.88 -11.59 3.49
C SER A 71 -3.34 -12.40 4.67
N TRP A 72 -3.15 -11.73 5.80
CA TRP A 72 -2.77 -12.38 7.06
C TRP A 72 -3.25 -11.55 8.25
N ASN A 73 -3.15 -12.16 9.43
CA ASN A 73 -3.57 -11.55 10.68
C ASN A 73 -2.37 -11.32 11.58
N LEU A 74 -2.28 -10.12 12.17
CA LEU A 74 -1.26 -9.77 13.15
C LEU A 74 -1.90 -8.97 14.28
N GLY A 75 -1.98 -9.56 15.48
CA GLY A 75 -2.65 -8.94 16.62
C GLY A 75 -4.10 -8.54 16.27
N SER A 76 -4.41 -7.25 16.46
CA SER A 76 -5.72 -6.65 16.16
C SER A 76 -5.90 -6.17 14.71
N ALA A 77 -4.96 -6.52 13.82
CA ALA A 77 -5.01 -6.14 12.41
C ALA A 77 -5.20 -7.36 11.50
N HIS A 78 -6.04 -7.17 10.50
CA HIS A 78 -6.10 -7.94 9.28
C HIS A 78 -5.39 -7.14 8.19
N ILE A 79 -4.33 -7.68 7.61
CA ILE A 79 -3.47 -7.00 6.66
C ILE A 79 -3.56 -7.70 5.31
N ILE A 80 -3.72 -6.93 4.25
CA ILE A 80 -3.95 -7.39 2.89
C ILE A 80 -2.88 -6.81 1.97
N SER A 81 -2.18 -7.66 1.25
CA SER A 81 -1.21 -7.30 0.20
C SER A 81 -1.84 -7.54 -1.18
N LEU A 82 -1.66 -6.57 -2.08
CA LEU A 82 -2.20 -6.59 -3.45
C LEU A 82 -1.08 -6.39 -4.47
N SER A 83 -1.24 -6.99 -5.64
CA SER A 83 -0.46 -6.61 -6.81
C SER A 83 -1.21 -5.51 -7.56
N THR A 84 -0.69 -4.28 -7.52
CA THR A 84 -1.17 -3.19 -8.36
C THR A 84 -0.81 -3.39 -9.83
N GLU A 85 0.22 -4.21 -10.08
CA GLU A 85 0.78 -4.42 -11.41
C GLU A 85 -0.14 -5.21 -12.34
N VAL A 86 -1.13 -5.94 -11.80
CA VAL A 86 -2.17 -6.59 -12.62
C VAL A 86 -2.95 -5.59 -13.48
N TYR A 87 -3.01 -4.31 -13.07
CA TYR A 87 -3.68 -3.24 -13.81
C TYR A 87 -2.86 -2.70 -15.00
N PHE A 88 -1.54 -2.91 -14.99
CA PHE A 88 -0.61 -2.30 -15.95
C PHE A 88 0.01 -3.32 -16.92
N TYR A 89 0.22 -4.56 -16.48
CA TYR A 89 0.83 -5.63 -17.30
C TYR A 89 -0.20 -6.63 -17.82
N LEU A 90 -1.16 -6.14 -18.60
CA LEU A 90 -2.29 -6.93 -19.12
C LEU A 90 -1.87 -8.06 -20.06
N GLU A 91 -0.69 -7.96 -20.66
CA GLU A 91 -0.08 -9.01 -21.48
C GLU A 91 0.19 -10.30 -20.70
N TYR A 92 0.30 -10.23 -19.37
CA TYR A 92 0.45 -11.40 -18.51
C TYR A 92 -0.89 -12.02 -18.07
N GLY A 93 -2.02 -11.39 -18.43
CA GLY A 93 -3.35 -11.93 -18.25
C GLY A 93 -4.32 -10.91 -17.66
N LEU A 94 -5.20 -10.34 -18.49
CA LEU A 94 -6.30 -9.47 -18.04
C LEU A 94 -7.18 -10.12 -16.97
N GLU A 95 -7.32 -11.45 -17.00
CA GLU A 95 -8.10 -12.19 -16.01
C GLU A 95 -7.51 -12.10 -14.59
N LEU A 96 -6.23 -11.74 -14.43
CA LEU A 96 -5.60 -11.56 -13.12
C LEU A 96 -6.25 -10.39 -12.36
N VAL A 97 -6.63 -9.31 -13.05
CA VAL A 97 -7.35 -8.18 -12.43
C VAL A 97 -8.65 -8.67 -11.78
N PHE A 98 -9.45 -9.43 -12.53
CA PHE A 98 -10.72 -9.96 -12.04
C PHE A 98 -10.53 -11.01 -10.94
N LYS A 99 -9.52 -11.89 -11.06
CA LYS A 99 -9.21 -12.89 -10.03
C LYS A 99 -8.80 -12.25 -8.71
N GLN A 100 -7.91 -11.24 -8.76
CA GLN A 100 -7.50 -10.49 -7.57
C GLN A 100 -8.70 -9.76 -6.96
N TYR A 101 -9.49 -9.05 -7.77
CA TYR A 101 -10.65 -8.31 -7.28
C TYR A 101 -11.69 -9.21 -6.59
N GLU A 102 -12.05 -10.34 -7.20
CA GLU A 102 -13.01 -11.29 -6.62
C GLU A 102 -12.46 -11.98 -5.38
N TRP A 103 -11.15 -12.25 -5.32
CA TRP A 103 -10.51 -12.75 -4.12
C TRP A 103 -10.55 -11.71 -3.00
N LEU A 104 -10.13 -10.48 -3.28
CA LEU A 104 -10.06 -9.37 -2.35
C LEU A 104 -11.45 -9.04 -1.77
N LYS A 105 -12.47 -9.02 -2.61
CA LYS A 105 -13.84 -8.80 -2.17
C LYS A 105 -14.27 -9.84 -1.13
N LYS A 106 -14.00 -11.13 -1.38
CA LYS A 106 -14.33 -12.21 -0.44
C LYS A 106 -13.52 -12.13 0.85
N ASP A 107 -12.25 -11.78 0.74
CA ASP A 107 -11.36 -11.61 1.88
C ASP A 107 -11.82 -10.45 2.80
N LEU A 108 -12.18 -9.30 2.21
CA LEU A 108 -12.77 -8.17 2.93
C LEU A 108 -14.14 -8.50 3.53
N GLU A 109 -15.01 -9.20 2.80
CA GLU A 109 -16.30 -9.66 3.32
C GLU A 109 -16.13 -10.60 4.53
N GLU A 110 -15.16 -11.50 4.49
CA GLU A 110 -14.79 -12.37 5.61
C GLU A 110 -14.26 -11.55 6.78
N ALA A 111 -13.28 -10.67 6.54
CA ALA A 111 -12.68 -9.82 7.57
C ALA A 111 -13.73 -8.92 8.25
N ASN A 112 -14.75 -8.49 7.51
CA ASN A 112 -15.85 -7.64 8.00
C ASN A 112 -16.93 -8.39 8.78
N LYS A 113 -16.91 -9.72 8.84
CA LYS A 113 -17.85 -10.46 9.71
C LYS A 113 -17.75 -9.95 11.16
N PRO A 114 -18.87 -9.78 11.88
CA PRO A 114 -18.86 -9.22 13.24
C PRO A 114 -17.89 -9.91 14.19
N GLU A 115 -17.79 -11.24 14.12
CA GLU A 115 -16.87 -12.06 14.91
C GLU A 115 -15.39 -11.79 14.57
N ASN A 116 -15.07 -11.49 13.31
CA ASN A 116 -13.71 -11.23 12.86
C ASN A 116 -13.30 -9.80 13.21
N ARG A 117 -14.13 -8.79 12.92
CA ARG A 117 -13.88 -7.38 13.30
C ARG A 117 -13.82 -7.19 14.82
N ALA A 118 -14.52 -7.99 15.62
CA ALA A 118 -14.42 -7.92 17.08
C ALA A 118 -13.02 -8.28 17.61
N VAL A 119 -12.31 -9.19 16.91
CA VAL A 119 -10.94 -9.59 17.26
C VAL A 119 -9.92 -8.72 16.53
N ARG A 120 -10.21 -8.36 15.27
CA ARG A 120 -9.32 -7.66 14.35
C ARG A 120 -10.04 -6.45 13.76
N PRO A 121 -10.21 -5.39 14.57
CA PRO A 121 -10.92 -4.21 14.13
C PRO A 121 -10.19 -3.48 13.01
N TRP A 122 -8.87 -3.56 12.90
CA TRP A 122 -8.13 -2.86 11.84
C TRP A 122 -8.07 -3.68 10.55
N ILE A 123 -8.52 -3.11 9.43
CA ILE A 123 -8.21 -3.61 8.08
C ILE A 123 -7.22 -2.65 7.43
N ILE A 124 -6.05 -3.17 7.10
CA ILE A 124 -4.94 -2.43 6.50
C ILE A 124 -4.61 -3.06 5.16
N THR A 125 -4.48 -2.25 4.11
CA THR A 125 -4.05 -2.71 2.79
C THR A 125 -2.65 -2.20 2.46
N MET A 126 -1.92 -2.94 1.65
CA MET A 126 -0.67 -2.51 1.01
C MET A 126 -0.68 -2.90 -0.47
N GLY A 127 -0.20 -2.00 -1.32
CA GLY A 127 0.01 -2.22 -2.75
C GLY A 127 1.05 -1.23 -3.27
N HIS A 128 1.70 -1.51 -4.39
CA HIS A 128 2.83 -0.70 -4.83
C HIS A 128 2.39 0.67 -5.39
N ARG A 129 1.72 0.69 -6.55
CA ARG A 129 1.24 1.94 -7.20
C ARG A 129 0.07 2.56 -6.44
N PRO A 130 0.11 3.85 -6.07
CA PRO A 130 -0.93 4.48 -5.27
C PRO A 130 -2.24 4.74 -6.05
N MET A 131 -3.35 4.84 -5.33
CA MET A 131 -4.61 5.36 -5.89
C MET A 131 -4.62 6.89 -6.03
N TYR A 132 -3.84 7.57 -5.20
CA TYR A 132 -3.77 9.01 -5.08
C TYR A 132 -2.34 9.42 -4.79
N CYS A 133 -1.80 10.36 -5.55
CA CYS A 133 -0.46 10.90 -5.40
C CYS A 133 -0.34 12.27 -6.08
N SER A 134 0.61 13.08 -5.64
CA SER A 134 0.78 14.46 -6.10
C SER A 134 2.19 14.79 -6.58
N ASP A 135 2.92 13.77 -7.00
CA ASP A 135 4.22 13.84 -7.63
C ASP A 135 4.10 14.37 -9.09
N ASP A 136 5.18 14.96 -9.59
CA ASP A 136 5.31 15.56 -10.92
C ASP A 136 6.46 14.87 -11.66
N ASP A 137 6.26 13.58 -11.93
CA ASP A 137 7.24 12.64 -12.48
C ASP A 137 6.93 12.23 -13.94
N GLN A 138 5.78 12.66 -14.46
CA GLN A 138 5.24 12.28 -15.77
C GLN A 138 4.86 10.78 -15.90
N ASP A 139 4.67 10.05 -14.78
CA ASP A 139 4.12 8.68 -14.76
C ASP A 139 2.71 8.63 -14.13
N ASP A 140 2.46 7.75 -13.15
CA ASP A 140 1.13 7.45 -12.60
C ASP A 140 0.43 8.67 -11.98
N CYS A 141 1.20 9.62 -11.46
CA CYS A 141 0.71 10.84 -10.82
C CYS A 141 0.48 12.00 -11.79
N THR A 142 0.86 11.85 -13.06
CA THR A 142 0.62 12.85 -14.11
C THR A 142 -0.85 13.21 -14.22
N THR A 143 -1.72 12.23 -13.99
CA THR A 143 -3.17 12.41 -13.97
C THR A 143 -3.75 11.92 -12.67
N PHE A 144 -4.73 12.63 -12.12
CA PHE A 144 -5.43 12.19 -10.90
C PHE A 144 -6.32 10.94 -11.08
N ASP A 145 -6.34 10.38 -12.30
CA ASP A 145 -7.15 9.23 -12.68
C ASP A 145 -6.28 7.96 -12.71
N SER A 146 -5.93 7.45 -11.53
CA SER A 146 -5.19 6.19 -11.37
C SER A 146 -6.01 4.97 -11.84
N LEU A 147 -5.39 4.07 -12.60
CA LEU A 147 -6.00 2.80 -13.03
C LEU A 147 -6.30 1.88 -11.85
N VAL A 148 -5.47 1.91 -10.79
CA VAL A 148 -5.72 1.19 -9.54
C VAL A 148 -6.99 1.71 -8.87
N ARG A 149 -7.21 3.03 -8.91
CA ARG A 149 -8.36 3.71 -8.30
C ARG A 149 -9.65 3.43 -9.06
N LEU A 150 -9.66 3.70 -10.37
CA LEU A 150 -10.88 3.76 -11.19
C LEU A 150 -11.12 2.49 -12.03
N GLY A 151 -10.11 1.63 -12.19
CA GLY A 151 -10.17 0.44 -13.03
C GLY A 151 -9.93 0.73 -14.51
N LEU A 152 -10.21 -0.25 -15.35
CA LEU A 152 -9.88 -0.25 -16.78
C LEU A 152 -11.14 -0.15 -17.63
N ASN A 153 -11.61 1.07 -17.90
CA ASN A 153 -12.83 1.30 -18.69
C ASN A 153 -12.71 0.87 -20.17
N PHE A 154 -11.49 0.70 -20.66
CA PHE A 154 -11.22 0.29 -22.05
C PHE A 154 -11.31 -1.23 -22.26
N THR A 155 -11.40 -2.04 -21.20
CA THR A 155 -11.54 -3.50 -21.31
C THR A 155 -13.02 -3.92 -21.49
N LYS A 156 -13.25 -5.15 -21.93
CA LYS A 156 -14.61 -5.71 -22.08
C LYS A 156 -14.70 -7.10 -21.43
N PRO A 157 -15.41 -7.25 -20.28
CA PRO A 157 -16.05 -6.19 -19.50
C PRO A 157 -15.02 -5.19 -18.92
N PRO A 158 -15.45 -3.96 -18.53
CA PRO A 158 -14.60 -3.03 -17.79
C PRO A 158 -14.04 -3.71 -16.54
N ALA A 159 -12.73 -3.61 -16.32
CA ALA A 159 -12.10 -4.18 -15.15
C ALA A 159 -12.29 -3.24 -13.94
N PRO A 160 -12.58 -3.75 -12.75
CA PRO A 160 -12.94 -2.93 -11.60
C PRO A 160 -11.74 -2.25 -10.93
N GLY A 161 -11.91 -1.00 -10.51
CA GLY A 161 -10.96 -0.30 -9.63
C GLY A 161 -11.14 -0.68 -8.15
N LEU A 162 -10.21 -0.26 -7.30
CA LEU A 162 -10.19 -0.64 -5.88
C LEU A 162 -10.91 0.36 -4.96
N GLU A 163 -11.12 1.60 -5.39
CA GLU A 163 -11.56 2.68 -4.51
C GLU A 163 -12.93 2.39 -3.86
N ASP A 164 -13.93 2.09 -4.68
CA ASP A 164 -15.30 1.82 -4.21
C ASP A 164 -15.31 0.60 -3.28
N LEU A 165 -14.52 -0.43 -3.60
CA LEU A 165 -14.42 -1.62 -2.76
C LEU A 165 -13.82 -1.28 -1.40
N PHE A 166 -12.71 -0.53 -1.35
CA PHE A 166 -12.06 -0.13 -0.11
C PHE A 166 -12.97 0.74 0.76
N TYR A 167 -13.64 1.72 0.14
CA TYR A 167 -14.56 2.61 0.83
C TYR A 167 -15.75 1.83 1.43
N HIS A 168 -16.41 0.98 0.63
CA HIS A 168 -17.58 0.21 1.06
C HIS A 168 -17.28 -0.97 1.98
N GLN A 169 -16.04 -1.49 1.98
CA GLN A 169 -15.60 -2.50 2.94
C GLN A 169 -14.98 -1.87 4.21
N GLY A 170 -14.91 -0.53 4.28
CA GLY A 170 -14.40 0.17 5.44
C GLY A 170 -12.94 -0.16 5.75
N VAL A 171 -12.08 -0.18 4.71
CA VAL A 171 -10.63 -0.22 4.89
C VAL A 171 -10.20 0.99 5.72
N ASP A 172 -9.34 0.78 6.71
CA ASP A 172 -8.97 1.82 7.67
C ASP A 172 -7.74 2.60 7.18
N VAL A 173 -6.69 1.89 6.78
CA VAL A 173 -5.43 2.45 6.28
C VAL A 173 -4.99 1.72 5.02
N ALA A 174 -4.57 2.46 4.00
CA ALA A 174 -4.00 1.94 2.78
C ALA A 174 -2.57 2.48 2.60
N LEU A 175 -1.60 1.57 2.55
CA LEU A 175 -0.18 1.86 2.40
C LEU A 175 0.24 1.68 0.94
N TRP A 176 0.98 2.63 0.42
CA TRP A 176 1.44 2.68 -0.96
C TRP A 176 2.94 3.00 -1.02
N ALA A 177 3.53 2.76 -2.18
CA ALA A 177 4.89 3.14 -2.51
C ALA A 177 4.91 3.67 -3.96
N HIS A 178 5.78 3.14 -4.80
CA HIS A 178 6.02 3.56 -6.19
C HIS A 178 6.61 4.96 -6.31
N GLU A 179 5.87 5.98 -5.90
CA GLU A 179 6.38 7.34 -5.81
C GLU A 179 7.52 7.39 -4.80
N HIS A 180 8.67 7.89 -5.22
CA HIS A 180 9.88 7.97 -4.42
C HIS A 180 9.84 9.15 -3.45
N THR A 181 8.70 9.33 -2.80
CA THR A 181 8.43 10.35 -1.80
C THR A 181 7.63 9.78 -0.61
N TYR A 182 7.49 10.60 0.42
CA TYR A 182 6.50 10.39 1.47
C TYR A 182 5.35 11.36 1.28
N GLU A 183 4.14 10.83 1.20
CA GLU A 183 2.92 11.63 1.18
C GLU A 183 1.87 11.03 2.11
N ARG A 184 1.40 11.85 3.05
CA ARG A 184 0.23 11.56 3.85
C ARG A 184 -0.96 12.31 3.30
N LEU A 185 -2.07 11.60 3.13
CA LEU A 185 -3.32 12.17 2.67
C LEU A 185 -4.29 12.39 3.84
N TRP A 186 -5.22 13.32 3.67
CA TRP A 186 -6.46 13.33 4.44
C TRP A 186 -7.31 12.11 4.07
N PRO A 187 -8.27 11.68 4.91
CA PRO A 187 -9.18 10.60 4.52
C PRO A 187 -9.93 11.02 3.25
N VAL A 188 -9.84 10.21 2.20
CA VAL A 188 -10.27 10.61 0.85
C VAL A 188 -11.10 9.53 0.18
N TYR A 189 -12.14 9.96 -0.53
CA TYR A 189 -12.94 9.12 -1.42
C TYR A 189 -13.52 9.97 -2.56
N GLY A 190 -13.37 9.52 -3.80
CA GLY A 190 -13.83 10.23 -5.00
C GLY A 190 -13.28 11.65 -5.09
N ASP A 191 -11.97 11.83 -4.85
CA ASP A 191 -11.27 13.12 -4.82
C ASP A 191 -11.78 14.12 -3.77
N LYS A 192 -12.59 13.69 -2.80
CA LYS A 192 -13.13 14.53 -1.74
C LYS A 192 -12.58 14.12 -0.38
N VAL A 193 -12.25 15.11 0.43
CA VAL A 193 -11.81 14.89 1.82
C VAL A 193 -13.02 14.61 2.71
N TYR A 194 -12.95 13.51 3.46
CA TYR A 194 -13.94 13.04 4.41
C TYR A 194 -13.38 13.09 5.84
N ASN A 195 -13.25 14.31 6.37
CA ASN A 195 -12.74 14.55 7.70
C ASN A 195 -13.50 13.76 8.78
N GLY A 196 -12.76 13.35 9.81
CA GLY A 196 -13.30 12.76 11.03
C GLY A 196 -14.10 13.73 11.89
N SER A 197 -14.49 13.28 13.09
CA SER A 197 -15.40 14.00 13.98
C SER A 197 -14.78 15.22 14.64
N LYS A 198 -13.66 15.03 15.36
CA LYS A 198 -12.97 16.08 16.10
C LYS A 198 -11.76 16.63 15.34
N GLU A 199 -10.98 15.71 14.79
CA GLU A 199 -9.81 15.96 13.96
C GLU A 199 -9.93 15.09 12.71
N PRO A 200 -9.25 15.42 11.60
CA PRO A 200 -9.37 14.67 10.35
C PRO A 200 -9.18 13.15 10.50
N TYR A 201 -8.27 12.72 11.39
CA TYR A 201 -7.94 11.31 11.65
C TYR A 201 -8.64 10.68 12.86
N VAL A 202 -9.60 11.37 13.49
CA VAL A 202 -10.41 10.85 14.60
C VAL A 202 -11.79 10.47 14.09
N ASN A 203 -12.09 9.18 14.03
CA ASN A 203 -13.22 8.58 13.32
C ASN A 203 -13.29 9.08 11.86
N PRO A 204 -12.21 8.92 11.07
CA PRO A 204 -12.21 9.31 9.66
C PRO A 204 -13.38 8.64 8.93
N LYS A 205 -13.93 9.30 7.91
CA LYS A 205 -15.11 8.80 7.18
C LYS A 205 -14.78 8.20 5.81
N ALA A 206 -13.51 7.97 5.56
CA ALA A 206 -12.95 7.30 4.38
C ALA A 206 -11.60 6.66 4.77
N PRO A 207 -11.03 5.77 3.93
CA PRO A 207 -9.70 5.22 4.15
C PRO A 207 -8.63 6.32 4.28
N VAL A 208 -7.63 6.11 5.13
CA VAL A 208 -6.44 6.96 5.22
C VAL A 208 -5.35 6.38 4.32
N HIS A 209 -4.81 7.18 3.40
CA HIS A 209 -3.78 6.76 2.46
C HIS A 209 -2.42 7.32 2.89
N ILE A 210 -1.39 6.47 2.85
CA ILE A 210 0.00 6.83 3.12
C ILE A 210 0.87 6.29 1.99
N ILE A 211 1.60 7.18 1.32
CA ILE A 211 2.67 6.83 0.38
C ILE A 211 3.99 6.87 1.14
N THR A 212 4.78 5.80 1.05
CA THR A 212 6.09 5.66 1.72
C THR A 212 7.11 5.00 0.79
N GLY A 213 7.25 5.49 -0.45
CA GLY A 213 8.12 4.89 -1.46
C GLY A 213 9.56 5.43 -1.49
N SER A 214 9.91 6.43 -0.68
CA SER A 214 11.26 7.03 -0.63
C SER A 214 12.31 6.22 0.16
N ALA A 215 12.40 4.90 -0.03
CA ALA A 215 13.31 4.06 0.76
C ALA A 215 14.78 4.02 0.26
N GLY A 216 15.10 4.67 -0.86
CA GLY A 216 16.48 4.81 -1.35
C GLY A 216 16.80 4.07 -2.66
N CYS A 217 15.90 4.09 -3.63
CA CYS A 217 16.14 3.52 -4.95
C CYS A 217 17.24 4.27 -5.74
N ARG A 218 17.68 3.70 -6.87
CA ARG A 218 18.71 4.32 -7.72
C ARG A 218 18.20 5.48 -8.58
N GLU A 219 16.88 5.63 -8.71
CA GLU A 219 16.24 6.70 -9.49
C GLU A 219 16.08 8.02 -8.74
N LYS A 220 16.41 8.01 -7.45
CA LYS A 220 16.30 9.14 -6.52
C LYS A 220 14.84 9.50 -6.19
N THR A 221 14.66 10.56 -5.42
CA THR A 221 13.35 11.06 -4.99
C THR A 221 12.68 11.88 -6.06
N ASP A 222 11.36 11.81 -6.14
CA ASP A 222 10.57 12.61 -7.08
C ASP A 222 10.35 14.04 -6.60
N LEU A 223 9.84 14.86 -7.52
CA LEU A 223 9.41 16.22 -7.24
C LEU A 223 7.90 16.26 -7.10
N PHE A 224 7.42 17.11 -6.20
CA PHE A 224 6.00 17.30 -6.02
C PHE A 224 5.42 18.34 -6.97
N ASN A 225 4.19 18.09 -7.42
CA ASN A 225 3.35 19.10 -8.06
C ASN A 225 3.19 20.32 -7.12
N PRO A 226 3.48 21.54 -7.58
CA PRO A 226 3.37 22.74 -6.73
C PRO A 226 1.93 23.03 -6.29
N ASN A 227 0.92 22.51 -6.98
CA ASN A 227 -0.51 22.70 -6.69
C ASN A 227 -1.20 21.35 -6.52
N PRO A 228 -0.97 20.63 -5.41
CA PRO A 228 -1.64 19.36 -5.15
C PRO A 228 -3.14 19.55 -4.96
N LYS A 229 -3.88 18.44 -5.04
CA LYS A 229 -5.29 18.40 -4.63
C LYS A 229 -5.44 18.60 -3.14
N GLU A 230 -6.63 19.00 -2.72
CA GLU A 230 -6.96 19.29 -1.32
C GLU A 230 -6.77 18.11 -0.37
N TRP A 231 -6.76 16.87 -0.89
CA TRP A 231 -6.54 15.68 -0.08
C TRP A 231 -5.08 15.47 0.33
N SER A 232 -4.12 16.18 -0.26
CA SER A 232 -2.70 16.10 0.14
C SER A 232 -2.49 16.84 1.46
N ALA A 233 -2.08 16.12 2.50
CA ALA A 233 -1.98 16.69 3.86
C ALA A 233 -0.54 17.05 4.24
N LEU A 234 0.41 16.16 3.98
CA LEU A 234 1.84 16.40 4.21
C LEU A 234 2.67 15.66 3.17
N ARG A 235 3.75 16.30 2.72
CA ARG A 235 4.63 15.83 1.66
C ARG A 235 6.09 16.00 2.06
N SER A 236 6.93 15.02 1.76
CA SER A 236 8.37 15.08 1.99
C SER A 236 9.11 14.28 0.92
N THR A 237 10.18 14.87 0.40
CA THR A 237 11.11 14.21 -0.53
C THR A 237 12.31 13.61 0.21
N ASP A 238 12.25 13.47 1.54
CA ASP A 238 13.36 12.87 2.28
C ASP A 238 13.36 11.36 2.04
N TYR A 239 14.55 10.76 1.94
CA TYR A 239 14.65 9.32 2.08
C TYR A 239 14.26 8.91 3.50
N GLY A 240 13.56 7.79 3.62
CA GLY A 240 13.11 7.33 4.92
C GLY A 240 12.15 6.15 4.86
N TYR A 241 11.50 5.92 5.99
CA TYR A 241 10.55 4.82 6.14
C TYR A 241 9.49 5.15 7.19
N THR A 242 8.30 4.58 6.99
CA THR A 242 7.20 4.67 7.95
C THR A 242 7.31 3.58 9.00
N ARG A 243 7.04 3.93 10.26
CA ARG A 243 6.81 2.98 11.35
C ARG A 243 5.36 3.04 11.77
N MET A 244 4.75 1.88 11.96
CA MET A 244 3.35 1.75 12.35
C MET A 244 3.23 0.94 13.64
N GLN A 245 2.40 1.42 14.57
CA GLN A 245 2.05 0.71 15.79
C GLN A 245 0.54 0.61 15.92
N VAL A 246 0.01 -0.60 15.81
CA VAL A 246 -1.38 -0.90 16.14
C VAL A 246 -1.45 -1.08 17.67
N VAL A 247 -1.86 -0.03 18.38
CA VAL A 247 -1.76 0.02 19.84
C VAL A 247 -2.87 -0.81 20.50
N ASN A 248 -4.09 -0.69 20.00
CA ASN A 248 -5.26 -1.41 20.49
C ASN A 248 -6.37 -1.39 19.44
N ALA A 249 -7.59 -1.78 19.85
CA ALA A 249 -8.75 -1.83 18.98
C ALA A 249 -9.20 -0.48 18.41
N THR A 250 -8.73 0.65 18.95
CA THR A 250 -9.21 1.99 18.56
C THR A 250 -8.09 2.98 18.21
N HIS A 251 -6.84 2.70 18.54
CA HIS A 251 -5.71 3.60 18.25
C HIS A 251 -4.63 2.90 17.43
N LEU A 252 -4.27 3.54 16.32
CA LEU A 252 -3.14 3.20 15.46
C LEU A 252 -2.24 4.44 15.33
N TYR A 253 -0.95 4.28 15.54
CA TYR A 253 0.05 5.34 15.41
C TYR A 253 0.93 5.09 14.18
N LEU A 254 1.22 6.15 13.43
CA LEU A 254 2.14 6.15 12.30
C LEU A 254 3.15 7.29 12.48
N GLU A 255 4.41 7.04 12.18
CA GLU A 255 5.47 8.05 12.10
C GLU A 255 6.32 7.84 10.85
N GLN A 256 6.68 8.93 10.17
CA GLN A 256 7.67 8.92 9.09
C GLN A 256 9.03 9.33 9.64
N VAL A 257 10.02 8.46 9.44
CA VAL A 257 11.40 8.68 9.87
C VAL A 257 12.23 9.06 8.65
N SER A 258 12.93 10.19 8.74
CA SER A 258 13.83 10.67 7.70
C SER A 258 15.25 10.20 7.96
N ASP A 259 15.83 9.51 6.99
CA ASP A 259 17.24 9.12 6.98
C ASP A 259 18.14 10.31 6.60
N ASP A 260 17.66 11.22 5.74
CA ASP A 260 18.34 12.47 5.40
C ASP A 260 18.53 13.40 6.61
N GLN A 261 17.63 13.27 7.59
CA GLN A 261 17.68 13.98 8.87
C GLN A 261 18.13 13.08 10.03
N TYR A 262 18.98 12.07 9.77
CA TYR A 262 19.62 11.22 10.78
C TYR A 262 18.63 10.49 11.71
N GLY A 263 17.53 9.98 11.16
CA GLY A 263 16.51 9.23 11.89
C GLY A 263 15.51 10.09 12.64
N LYS A 264 15.36 11.37 12.27
CA LYS A 264 14.36 12.27 12.86
C LYS A 264 12.95 11.90 12.38
N VAL A 265 11.99 11.91 13.29
CA VAL A 265 10.56 11.85 12.93
C VAL A 265 10.14 13.18 12.32
N ILE A 266 9.73 13.15 11.05
CA ILE A 266 9.35 14.33 10.27
C ILE A 266 7.84 14.50 10.15
N ASP A 267 7.09 13.42 10.38
CA ASP A 267 5.64 13.43 10.45
C ASP A 267 5.14 12.33 11.38
N SER A 268 3.97 12.55 12.00
CA SER A 268 3.30 11.52 12.77
C SER A 268 1.80 11.77 12.89
N ILE A 269 1.02 10.69 12.93
CA ILE A 269 -0.42 10.74 13.13
C ILE A 269 -0.91 9.65 14.06
N TRP A 270 -2.00 9.97 14.75
CA TRP A 270 -2.89 9.00 15.36
C TRP A 270 -4.12 8.83 14.49
N VAL A 271 -4.35 7.62 14.01
CA VAL A 271 -5.65 7.21 13.47
C VAL A 271 -6.44 6.62 14.62
N VAL A 272 -7.53 7.30 14.99
CA VAL A 272 -8.40 6.88 16.10
C VAL A 272 -9.74 6.45 15.54
N LYS A 273 -10.18 5.23 15.84
CA LYS A 273 -11.47 4.69 15.41
C LYS A 273 -12.20 4.04 16.58
N GLU A 274 -13.31 4.63 16.99
CA GLU A 274 -14.18 4.04 18.04
C GLU A 274 -15.08 2.93 17.48
N LYS A 275 -15.37 3.01 16.18
CA LYS A 275 -16.13 2.01 15.40
C LYS A 275 -15.44 1.78 14.07
N HIS A 276 -15.46 0.54 13.60
CA HIS A 276 -14.83 0.14 12.34
C HIS A 276 -15.87 -0.29 11.29
N GLY A 277 -15.43 -0.40 10.04
CA GLY A 277 -16.29 -0.78 8.91
C GLY A 277 -17.08 0.39 8.32
N PHE A 278 -17.76 0.14 7.20
CA PHE A 278 -18.47 1.16 6.42
C PHE A 278 -19.56 1.92 7.20
N SER A 279 -20.22 1.26 8.15
CA SER A 279 -21.23 1.90 9.00
C SER A 279 -20.64 2.97 9.92
N SER A 280 -19.32 2.99 10.15
CA SER A 280 -18.64 4.02 10.94
C SER A 280 -18.47 5.36 10.20
N TRP A 281 -18.75 5.40 8.89
CA TRP A 281 -18.67 6.64 8.10
C TRP A 281 -19.83 7.60 8.37
N PHE A 282 -20.92 7.14 8.97
CA PHE A 282 -22.17 7.88 9.15
C PHE A 282 -22.39 8.33 10.60
#